data_AF-A0A842SEI1-F1
#
_entry.id   AF-A0A842SEI1-F1
#
_cell.length_a   1.000
_cell.length_b   1.000
_cell.length_c   1.000
_cell.angle_alpha   90.00
_cell.angle_beta   90.00
_cell.angle_gamma   90.00
#
_symmetry.space_group_name_H-M   'P 1'
#
loop_
_entity.id
_entity.type
_entity.pdbx_description
1 polymer ?
#
loop_
_entity_poly.entity_id
_entity_poly.type
_entity_poly.pdbx_seq_one_letter_code
_entity_poly.pdbx_strand_id
1 'polypeptide(L)'
;MTWVNEFLKKKNIEFKAVNHNRPKNPEELAKLRNIDFDKNTKILLFEADNETVLVLVPINKKIDSNKLKKALDADSLKFASKDTFEKIKQKAQGILPPVIEGIKKVVDESLVNGKICFSTAMDDSSGIILESKDLISVLGDCVVEDITKHDKAKKEFKKIKPANPVKDETKFSKDKFMSIKQAMDKGSGEVLIRGWVYRERKSNKFGFIIIRDSSEIIQCVFTKKDFSKNQWEKIQDLSIESSIRVKGEIKKDSRAPSGYEIHANDFEVVQTAEPFPITKDFSTEFLLDNRHLWLRSRKITAVMKIRHTVVGAIHEFFRKRGYIEFDPPIFQPAQCEGGSTLFEVKYFNEKVYLTQSWQLYAEAAVFALEKVYDMAPTFRAEKSKTSRHLSEFWMAEMEAAWMKLPEVTEVAKDEVRFIIKKVLENNQKELKILKRDIDLLKKYAKEEYPTIKYKQALKIINEKYGMNVQWGKDLRTLEEAKIADHFRVPVVVTHYPTEIMGFYKPESKENPKEALCFDMIAPEGYCEIVGGSQRSLDVKDMAKRLRKEGEDPNDYEWYFDLRRYGSVPHSGYGLGVERVIAWICGLDNIKDAIPFPRTMTRKTP
;
A
#
# COMPACT_ATOMS: atom_id res chain seq x y z
N MET A 1 11.21 43.46 -16.41
CA MET A 1 12.53 42.83 -16.66
C MET A 1 13.11 42.52 -15.28
N THR A 2 13.39 41.26 -14.97
CA THR A 2 13.79 40.84 -13.61
C THR A 2 15.18 41.37 -13.24
N TRP A 3 15.38 41.84 -12.00
CA TRP A 3 16.68 42.27 -11.44
C TRP A 3 17.83 41.28 -11.72
N VAL A 4 17.52 39.98 -11.74
CA VAL A 4 18.46 38.91 -12.09
C VAL A 4 19.07 39.09 -13.48
N ASN A 5 18.28 39.56 -14.46
CA ASN A 5 18.76 39.79 -15.83
C ASN A 5 19.78 40.94 -15.86
N GLU A 6 19.54 42.00 -15.08
CA GLU A 6 20.46 43.13 -14.96
C GLU A 6 21.75 42.73 -14.23
N PHE A 7 21.63 41.93 -13.17
CA PHE A 7 22.77 41.37 -12.46
C PHE A 7 23.67 40.54 -13.39
N LEU A 8 23.09 39.62 -14.17
CA LEU A 8 23.85 38.79 -15.12
C LEU A 8 24.49 39.62 -16.23
N LYS A 9 23.77 40.62 -16.77
CA LYS A 9 24.33 41.58 -17.74
C LYS A 9 25.53 42.34 -17.16
N LYS A 10 25.43 42.85 -15.93
CA LYS A 10 26.52 43.57 -15.25
C LYS A 10 27.75 42.68 -15.02
N LYS A 11 27.56 41.38 -14.90
CA LYS A 11 28.64 40.37 -14.77
C LYS A 11 29.13 39.83 -16.11
N ASN A 12 28.67 40.38 -17.25
CA ASN A 12 28.99 39.89 -18.60
C ASN A 12 28.69 38.39 -18.82
N ILE A 13 27.61 37.89 -18.21
CA ILE A 13 27.17 36.50 -18.37
C ILE A 13 26.18 36.41 -19.52
N GLU A 14 26.42 35.49 -20.45
CA GLU A 14 25.48 35.18 -21.53
C GLU A 14 24.33 34.31 -21.00
N PHE A 15 23.09 34.71 -21.28
CA PHE A 15 21.90 33.96 -20.86
C PHE A 15 20.73 34.13 -21.82
N LYS A 16 19.79 33.19 -21.77
CA LYS A 16 18.50 33.24 -22.46
C LYS A 16 17.36 33.29 -21.44
N ALA A 17 16.59 34.37 -21.45
CA ALA A 17 15.33 34.42 -20.69
C ALA A 17 14.23 33.65 -21.43
N VAL A 18 13.44 32.87 -20.69
CA VAL A 18 12.29 32.12 -21.21
C VAL A 18 11.04 32.45 -20.40
N ASN A 19 9.91 32.63 -21.10
CA ASN A 19 8.60 32.86 -20.51
C ASN A 19 7.61 31.90 -21.17
N HIS A 20 6.72 31.31 -20.36
CA HIS A 20 5.71 30.38 -20.82
C HIS A 20 4.49 30.42 -19.89
N ASN A 21 3.37 29.86 -20.34
CA ASN A 21 2.21 29.65 -19.47
C ASN A 21 2.57 28.72 -18.30
N ARG A 22 1.85 28.85 -17.19
CA ARG A 22 2.12 28.06 -15.99
C ARG A 22 2.07 26.54 -16.30
N PRO A 23 3.14 25.78 -16.00
CA PRO A 23 3.20 24.34 -16.29
C PRO A 23 2.26 23.55 -15.36
N LYS A 24 1.75 22.39 -15.79
CA LYS A 24 0.97 21.47 -14.94
C LYS A 24 1.85 20.52 -14.13
N ASN A 25 3.05 20.22 -14.61
CA ASN A 25 4.02 19.36 -13.93
C ASN A 25 5.49 19.69 -14.33
N PRO A 26 6.49 19.18 -13.58
CA PRO A 26 7.90 19.40 -13.87
C PRO A 26 8.37 18.95 -15.27
N GLU A 27 7.82 17.87 -15.82
CA GLU A 27 8.20 17.35 -17.14
C GLU A 27 7.74 18.30 -18.26
N GLU A 28 6.54 18.85 -18.14
CA GLU A 28 6.02 19.90 -19.02
C GLU A 28 6.86 21.17 -18.91
N LEU A 29 7.29 21.54 -17.70
CA LEU A 29 8.16 22.68 -17.47
C LEU A 29 9.50 22.56 -18.24
N ALA A 30 10.14 21.39 -18.21
CA ALA A 30 11.37 21.15 -18.96
C ALA A 30 11.18 21.27 -20.49
N LYS A 31 10.06 20.75 -21.01
CA LYS A 31 9.69 20.89 -22.43
C LYS A 31 9.48 22.35 -22.83
N LEU A 32 8.73 23.12 -22.03
CA LEU A 32 8.46 24.54 -22.28
C LEU A 32 9.74 25.38 -22.26
N ARG A 33 10.74 24.99 -21.47
CA ARG A 33 12.05 25.64 -21.37
C ARG A 33 13.06 25.12 -22.41
N ASN A 34 12.73 24.06 -23.15
CA ASN A 34 13.62 23.37 -24.09
C ASN A 34 14.97 23.02 -23.45
N ILE A 35 14.92 22.39 -22.28
CA ILE A 35 16.09 21.95 -21.52
C ILE A 35 15.87 20.53 -20.98
N ASP A 36 16.93 19.77 -20.80
CA ASP A 36 16.86 18.43 -20.22
C ASP A 36 16.27 18.47 -18.82
N PHE A 37 15.49 17.43 -18.49
CA PHE A 37 14.71 17.39 -17.25
C PHE A 37 15.58 17.45 -15.99
N ASP A 38 16.77 16.85 -16.03
CA ASP A 38 17.77 16.84 -14.97
C ASP A 38 18.63 18.12 -14.91
N LYS A 39 18.48 19.02 -15.89
CA LYS A 39 19.12 20.34 -15.92
C LYS A 39 18.20 21.48 -15.50
N ASN A 40 16.92 21.19 -15.32
CA ASN A 40 15.97 22.12 -14.72
C ASN A 40 16.18 22.13 -13.21
N THR A 41 16.55 23.29 -12.67
CA THR A 41 17.08 23.47 -11.32
C THR A 41 16.01 24.07 -10.41
N LYS A 42 15.77 23.42 -9.27
CA LYS A 42 15.00 24.01 -8.17
C LYS A 42 15.94 24.53 -7.10
N ILE A 43 15.52 25.61 -6.46
CA ILE A 43 16.26 26.30 -5.41
C ILE A 43 15.50 26.07 -4.11
N LEU A 44 16.19 25.52 -3.12
CA LEU A 44 15.64 25.19 -1.81
C LEU A 44 16.39 25.99 -0.75
N LEU A 45 15.68 26.36 0.32
CA LEU A 45 16.22 27.16 1.40
C LEU A 45 16.27 26.33 2.68
N PHE A 46 17.45 26.24 3.28
CA PHE A 46 17.71 25.48 4.51
C PHE A 46 18.29 26.40 5.60
N GLU A 47 18.11 25.98 6.85
CA GLU A 47 18.84 26.48 8.00
C GLU A 47 19.76 25.35 8.51
N ALA A 48 21.06 25.61 8.50
CA ALA A 48 22.12 24.72 9.00
C ALA A 48 22.87 25.44 10.12
N ASP A 49 22.80 24.91 11.35
CA ASP A 49 23.40 25.51 12.56
C ASP A 49 23.12 27.00 12.76
N ASN A 50 21.89 27.41 12.42
CA ASN A 50 21.36 28.78 12.44
C ASN A 50 21.86 29.70 11.31
N GLU A 51 22.64 29.20 10.37
CA GLU A 51 22.97 29.88 9.12
C GLU A 51 21.98 29.51 8.01
N THR A 52 21.65 30.49 7.15
CA THR A 52 20.78 30.23 6.01
C THR A 52 21.59 29.81 4.80
N VAL A 53 21.14 28.74 4.13
CA VAL A 53 21.81 28.14 2.98
C VAL A 53 20.84 27.99 1.81
N LEU A 54 21.28 28.38 0.62
CA LEU A 54 20.59 28.14 -0.65
C LEU A 54 21.13 26.87 -1.30
N VAL A 55 20.24 25.96 -1.65
CA VAL A 55 20.59 24.65 -2.19
C VAL A 55 20.01 24.49 -3.59
N LEU A 56 20.88 24.35 -4.59
CA LEU A 56 20.53 24.16 -5.99
C LEU A 56 20.61 22.67 -6.33
N VAL A 57 19.49 22.10 -6.75
CA VAL A 57 19.41 20.69 -7.13
C VAL A 57 18.54 20.53 -8.38
N PRO A 58 18.76 19.47 -9.19
CA PRO A 58 17.83 19.11 -10.26
C PRO A 58 16.40 18.91 -9.75
N ILE A 59 15.40 19.29 -10.54
CA ILE A 59 13.99 19.21 -10.15
C ILE A 59 13.56 17.76 -9.87
N ASN A 60 14.13 16.80 -10.60
CA ASN A 60 13.89 15.38 -10.50
C ASN A 60 14.60 14.70 -9.31
N LYS A 61 15.62 15.32 -8.73
CA LYS A 61 16.38 14.73 -7.62
C LYS A 61 15.83 15.12 -6.25
N LYS A 62 16.09 14.28 -5.25
CA LYS A 62 15.79 14.54 -3.83
C LYS A 62 17.09 14.72 -3.06
N ILE A 63 17.12 15.69 -2.16
CA ILE A 63 18.26 15.93 -1.26
C ILE A 63 18.47 14.71 -0.35
N ASP A 64 19.74 14.33 -0.18
CA ASP A 64 20.18 13.46 0.91
C ASP A 64 20.65 14.35 2.08
N SER A 65 19.89 14.35 3.17
CA SER A 65 20.15 15.22 4.33
C SER A 65 21.51 14.94 4.98
N ASN A 66 22.03 13.71 4.93
CA ASN A 66 23.33 13.38 5.51
C ASN A 66 24.46 13.92 4.64
N LYS A 67 24.34 13.78 3.32
CA LYS A 67 25.33 14.34 2.39
C LYS A 67 25.35 15.86 2.46
N LEU A 68 24.19 16.51 2.50
CA LEU A 68 24.10 17.97 2.60
C LEU A 68 24.69 18.49 3.93
N LYS A 69 24.43 17.82 5.05
CA LYS A 69 25.07 18.15 6.35
C LYS A 69 26.59 18.05 6.26
N LYS A 70 27.10 16.98 5.65
CA LYS A 70 28.54 16.77 5.46
C LYS A 70 29.16 17.85 4.56
N ALA A 71 28.49 18.21 3.46
CA ALA A 71 28.94 19.28 2.56
C ALA A 71 28.98 20.66 3.24
N LEU A 72 28.14 20.85 4.26
CA LEU A 72 28.07 22.10 5.02
C LEU A 72 28.93 22.12 6.29
N ASP A 73 29.48 20.97 6.69
CA ASP A 73 30.08 20.74 8.00
C ASP A 73 29.14 21.16 9.15
N ALA A 74 27.89 20.69 9.08
CA ALA A 74 26.82 21.11 9.99
C ALA A 74 26.21 19.96 10.81
N ASP A 75 25.96 20.20 12.09
CA ASP A 75 25.36 19.24 13.02
C ASP A 75 23.84 19.16 12.83
N SER A 76 23.19 20.30 12.57
CA SER A 76 21.75 20.43 12.37
C SER A 76 21.40 20.88 10.96
N LEU A 77 20.27 20.41 10.45
CA LEU A 77 19.75 20.79 9.14
C LEU A 77 18.23 20.71 9.16
N LYS A 78 17.56 21.79 8.80
CA LYS A 78 16.10 21.86 8.63
C LYS A 78 15.75 22.78 7.47
N PHE A 79 14.56 22.62 6.91
CA PHE A 79 14.05 23.61 5.95
C PHE A 79 13.90 24.97 6.64
N ALA A 80 14.20 26.04 5.90
CA ALA A 80 14.09 27.39 6.42
C ALA A 80 12.64 27.72 6.80
N SER A 81 12.48 28.49 7.88
CA SER A 81 11.16 28.91 8.33
C SER A 81 10.49 29.87 7.34
N LYS A 82 9.17 30.03 7.43
CA LYS A 82 8.43 31.01 6.62
C LYS A 82 8.96 32.43 6.83
N ASP A 83 9.36 32.76 8.05
CA ASP A 83 9.92 34.08 8.39
C ASP A 83 11.29 34.31 7.75
N THR A 84 12.15 33.28 7.76
CA THR A 84 13.45 33.31 7.08
C THR A 84 13.27 33.45 5.57
N PHE A 85 12.30 32.74 4.99
CA PHE A 85 11.95 32.85 3.58
C PHE A 85 11.48 34.28 3.22
N GLU A 86 10.58 34.88 3.99
CA GLU A 86 10.09 36.24 3.73
C GLU A 86 11.20 37.30 3.91
N LYS A 87 12.09 37.15 4.90
CA LYS A 87 13.26 38.03 5.06
C LYS A 87 14.19 38.00 3.85
N ILE A 88 14.43 36.81 3.28
CA ILE A 88 15.28 36.67 2.10
C ILE A 88 14.57 37.17 0.85
N LYS A 89 13.26 36.93 0.74
CA LYS A 89 12.44 37.44 -0.36
C LYS A 89 12.44 38.98 -0.42
N GLN A 90 12.48 39.66 0.72
CA GLN A 90 12.66 41.12 0.77
C GLN A 90 14.02 41.54 0.19
N LYS A 91 15.10 40.83 0.52
CA LYS A 91 16.44 41.08 -0.06
C LYS A 91 16.48 40.80 -1.56
N ALA A 92 15.69 39.85 -2.03
CA ALA A 92 15.71 39.34 -3.39
C ALA A 92 14.59 39.90 -4.30
N GLN A 93 13.93 40.98 -3.87
CA GLN A 93 12.93 41.72 -4.66
C GLN A 93 11.79 40.84 -5.20
N GLY A 94 11.28 39.92 -4.37
CA GLY A 94 10.05 39.16 -4.64
C GLY A 94 10.22 37.76 -5.22
N ILE A 95 11.43 37.34 -5.59
CA ILE A 95 11.77 36.01 -6.13
C ILE A 95 12.96 35.44 -5.33
N LEU A 96 13.18 34.11 -5.32
CA LEU A 96 14.36 33.50 -4.71
C LEU A 96 15.38 33.03 -5.79
N PRO A 97 16.16 33.94 -6.42
CA PRO A 97 17.17 33.55 -7.38
C PRO A 97 18.41 32.94 -6.69
N PRO A 98 19.26 32.22 -7.43
CA PRO A 98 20.45 31.59 -6.86
C PRO A 98 21.58 32.60 -6.57
N VAL A 99 21.55 33.78 -7.21
CA VAL A 99 22.60 34.80 -7.16
C VAL A 99 22.45 35.81 -6.00
N ILE A 100 21.72 35.46 -4.92
CA ILE A 100 21.55 36.35 -3.77
C ILE A 100 22.87 36.47 -3.01
N GLU A 101 23.39 37.69 -2.87
CA GLU A 101 24.64 37.96 -2.14
C GLU A 101 24.50 37.72 -0.63
N GLY A 102 25.61 37.34 0.04
CA GLY A 102 25.66 37.18 1.49
C GLY A 102 24.96 35.93 2.06
N ILE A 103 24.63 34.96 1.22
CA ILE A 103 24.05 33.66 1.61
C ILE A 103 24.97 32.56 1.07
N LYS A 104 25.28 31.54 1.88
CA LYS A 104 26.06 30.38 1.44
C LYS A 104 25.25 29.53 0.45
N LYS A 105 25.88 29.05 -0.62
CA LYS A 105 25.23 28.18 -1.62
C LYS A 105 25.82 26.80 -1.60
N VAL A 106 24.98 25.80 -1.87
CA VAL A 106 25.40 24.44 -2.20
C VAL A 106 24.77 24.04 -3.52
N VAL A 107 25.58 23.61 -4.46
CA VAL A 107 25.15 23.17 -5.79
C VAL A 107 25.43 21.68 -5.91
N ASP A 108 24.42 20.91 -6.32
CA ASP A 108 24.62 19.49 -6.61
C ASP A 108 25.58 19.31 -7.79
N GLU A 109 26.55 18.41 -7.64
CA GLU A 109 27.58 18.15 -8.64
C GLU A 109 27.01 17.86 -10.05
N SER A 110 25.80 17.30 -10.16
CA SER A 110 25.22 16.99 -11.48
C SER A 110 24.79 18.21 -12.28
N LEU A 111 24.73 19.38 -11.65
CA LEU A 111 24.40 20.64 -12.31
C LEU A 111 25.63 21.30 -12.95
N VAL A 112 26.85 20.95 -12.57
CA VAL A 112 28.08 21.72 -12.91
C VAL A 112 28.44 21.77 -14.39
N ASN A 113 27.83 20.88 -15.19
CA ASN A 113 28.12 20.73 -16.62
C ASN A 113 26.90 20.99 -17.49
N GLY A 114 27.11 21.73 -18.57
CA GLY A 114 26.12 22.06 -19.58
C GLY A 114 25.21 23.23 -19.21
N LYS A 115 24.17 23.42 -20.02
CA LYS A 115 23.14 24.45 -19.77
C LYS A 115 22.22 24.01 -18.66
N ILE A 116 21.91 24.94 -17.76
CA ILE A 116 20.94 24.75 -16.68
C ILE A 116 19.88 25.84 -16.76
N CYS A 117 18.72 25.56 -16.17
CA CYS A 117 17.64 26.54 -16.08
C CYS A 117 17.10 26.63 -14.66
N PHE A 118 16.95 27.83 -14.12
CA PHE A 118 16.25 28.06 -12.86
C PHE A 118 15.10 29.07 -13.05
N SER A 119 14.05 28.91 -12.24
CA SER A 119 12.89 29.80 -12.28
C SER A 119 13.22 31.18 -11.74
N THR A 120 12.68 32.21 -12.39
CA THR A 120 12.78 33.61 -11.96
C THR A 120 11.42 34.22 -11.60
N ALA A 121 10.38 33.40 -11.44
CA ALA A 121 9.10 33.77 -10.86
C ALA A 121 8.66 32.72 -9.82
N MET A 122 7.74 33.10 -8.94
CA MET A 122 7.17 32.20 -7.91
C MET A 122 6.25 31.11 -8.49
N ASP A 123 5.75 31.29 -9.70
CA ASP A 123 4.78 30.41 -10.36
C ASP A 123 5.39 29.60 -11.52
N ASP A 124 6.72 29.53 -11.59
CA ASP A 124 7.52 28.86 -12.62
C ASP A 124 7.32 29.36 -14.06
N SER A 125 6.52 30.41 -14.29
CA SER A 125 6.18 30.95 -15.61
C SER A 125 7.34 31.61 -16.36
N SER A 126 8.42 31.93 -15.65
CA SER A 126 9.63 32.51 -16.21
C SER A 126 10.89 31.84 -15.67
N GLY A 127 11.93 31.79 -16.49
CA GLY A 127 13.22 31.22 -16.13
C GLY A 127 14.37 31.81 -16.93
N ILE A 128 15.58 31.50 -16.47
CA ILE A 128 16.83 31.88 -17.15
C ILE A 128 17.59 30.61 -17.48
N ILE A 129 18.07 30.50 -18.72
CA ILE A 129 18.95 29.44 -19.20
C ILE A 129 20.34 30.02 -19.39
N LEU A 130 21.36 29.41 -18.80
CA LEU A 130 22.77 29.79 -18.96
C LEU A 130 23.70 28.59 -18.72
N GLU A 131 24.98 28.71 -19.09
CA GLU A 131 25.96 27.63 -18.88
C GLU A 131 26.29 27.50 -17.38
N SER A 132 26.28 26.29 -16.83
CA SER A 132 26.46 26.12 -15.38
C SER A 132 27.77 26.69 -14.85
N LYS A 133 28.85 26.65 -15.64
CA LYS A 133 30.13 27.26 -15.28
C LYS A 133 30.01 28.76 -15.04
N ASP A 134 29.14 29.43 -15.80
CA ASP A 134 28.89 30.86 -15.75
C ASP A 134 27.97 31.22 -14.58
N LEU A 135 27.06 30.30 -14.18
CA LEU A 135 26.32 30.47 -12.93
C LEU A 135 27.27 30.39 -11.75
N ILE A 136 28.06 29.31 -11.67
CA ILE A 136 28.96 29.03 -10.54
C ILE A 136 29.95 30.17 -10.34
N SER A 137 30.48 30.76 -11.42
CA SER A 137 31.41 31.89 -11.34
C SER A 137 30.83 33.14 -10.68
N VAL A 138 29.50 33.27 -10.61
CA VAL A 138 28.82 34.43 -10.00
C VAL A 138 28.07 34.13 -8.70
N LEU A 139 28.09 32.88 -8.20
CA LEU A 139 27.40 32.50 -6.95
C LEU A 139 28.10 33.02 -5.68
N GLY A 140 29.37 33.39 -5.75
CA GLY A 140 30.17 33.78 -4.57
C GLY A 140 30.52 32.58 -3.70
N ASP A 141 30.25 32.64 -2.39
CA ASP A 141 30.46 31.53 -1.45
C ASP A 141 29.57 30.33 -1.81
N CYS A 142 30.16 29.35 -2.49
CA CYS A 142 29.48 28.21 -3.08
C CYS A 142 30.28 26.92 -2.88
N VAL A 143 29.61 25.89 -2.36
CA VAL A 143 30.11 24.52 -2.27
C VAL A 143 29.48 23.69 -3.40
N VAL A 144 30.29 22.90 -4.09
CA VAL A 144 29.83 21.98 -5.15
C VAL A 144 30.10 20.56 -4.67
N GLU A 145 29.05 19.80 -4.40
CA GLU A 145 29.15 18.45 -3.83
C GLU A 145 27.99 17.55 -4.29
N ASP A 146 28.15 16.24 -4.17
CA ASP A 146 27.03 15.30 -4.30
C ASP A 146 26.14 15.39 -3.06
N ILE A 147 24.98 16.04 -3.20
CA ILE A 147 24.03 16.28 -2.10
C ILE A 147 22.68 15.62 -2.36
N THR A 148 22.58 14.79 -3.39
CA THR A 148 21.34 14.15 -3.77
C THR A 148 21.37 12.66 -3.50
N LYS A 149 20.17 12.09 -3.28
CA LYS A 149 19.99 10.65 -3.34
C LYS A 149 20.27 10.26 -4.78
N HIS A 150 21.20 9.34 -4.99
CA HIS A 150 21.30 8.71 -6.30
C HIS A 150 19.93 8.12 -6.63
N ASP A 151 19.46 8.35 -7.86
CA ASP A 151 18.49 7.44 -8.45
C ASP A 151 19.02 6.02 -8.20
N LYS A 152 18.14 5.05 -7.94
CA LYS A 152 18.56 3.65 -7.95
C LYS A 152 19.23 3.47 -9.32
N ALA A 153 20.56 3.59 -9.36
CA ALA A 153 21.35 3.17 -10.49
C ALA A 153 20.78 1.79 -10.81
N LYS A 154 20.59 1.49 -12.10
CA LYS A 154 20.55 0.08 -12.52
C LYS A 154 21.70 -0.53 -11.73
N LYS A 155 21.39 -1.29 -10.67
CA LYS A 155 22.41 -1.89 -9.82
C LYS A 155 23.25 -2.59 -10.87
N GLU A 156 24.48 -2.14 -11.10
CA GLU A 156 25.46 -3.02 -11.71
C GLU A 156 25.25 -4.30 -10.93
N PHE A 157 24.88 -5.37 -11.63
CA PHE A 157 24.67 -6.66 -10.98
C PHE A 157 25.97 -6.87 -10.21
N LYS A 158 25.94 -6.62 -8.88
CA LYS A 158 27.00 -7.07 -8.01
C LYS A 158 27.17 -8.52 -8.44
N LYS A 159 28.42 -8.95 -8.69
CA LYS A 159 28.69 -10.36 -8.93
C LYS A 159 28.21 -11.12 -7.70
N ILE A 160 26.91 -11.46 -7.68
CA ILE A 160 26.28 -12.28 -6.66
C ILE A 160 27.03 -13.58 -6.82
N LYS A 161 27.69 -14.05 -5.74
CA LYS A 161 28.25 -15.40 -5.77
C LYS A 161 27.06 -16.30 -6.10
N PRO A 162 27.05 -16.98 -7.27
CA PRO A 162 25.94 -17.83 -7.61
C PRO A 162 25.76 -18.83 -6.47
N ALA A 163 24.52 -19.14 -6.11
CA ALA A 163 24.28 -20.32 -5.30
C ALA A 163 25.04 -21.46 -5.97
N ASN A 164 25.76 -22.28 -5.19
CA ASN A 164 26.46 -23.43 -5.76
C ASN A 164 25.45 -24.16 -6.65
N PRO A 165 25.75 -24.39 -7.95
CA PRO A 165 24.82 -25.08 -8.82
C PRO A 165 24.41 -26.36 -8.12
N VAL A 166 23.10 -26.58 -8.05
CA VAL A 166 22.54 -27.79 -7.44
C VAL A 166 23.15 -28.95 -8.22
N LYS A 167 24.17 -29.60 -7.66
CA LYS A 167 24.70 -30.83 -8.23
C LYS A 167 23.56 -31.84 -8.20
N ASP A 168 23.37 -32.58 -9.29
CA ASP A 168 22.32 -33.60 -9.40
C ASP A 168 22.34 -34.59 -8.23
N GLU A 169 23.52 -34.79 -7.62
CA GLU A 169 23.69 -35.47 -6.34
C GLU A 169 24.05 -34.48 -5.22
N THR A 170 23.03 -34.05 -4.46
CA THR A 170 23.23 -33.37 -3.16
C THR A 170 23.41 -34.38 -2.04
N LYS A 171 24.00 -33.97 -0.91
CA LYS A 171 24.30 -34.86 0.23
C LYS A 171 23.07 -35.62 0.74
N PHE A 172 21.89 -35.03 0.60
CA PHE A 172 20.60 -35.56 1.03
C PHE A 172 19.65 -35.85 -0.16
N SER A 173 20.18 -36.14 -1.35
CA SER A 173 19.37 -36.29 -2.58
C SER A 173 18.34 -37.43 -2.52
N LYS A 174 18.60 -38.48 -1.73
CA LYS A 174 17.72 -39.64 -1.56
C LYS A 174 16.84 -39.55 -0.31
N ASP A 175 17.01 -38.53 0.53
CA ASP A 175 16.30 -38.41 1.79
C ASP A 175 15.00 -37.61 1.67
N LYS A 176 13.99 -37.97 2.47
CA LYS A 176 12.73 -37.24 2.56
C LYS A 176 12.79 -36.19 3.67
N PHE A 177 12.75 -34.92 3.28
CA PHE A 177 12.63 -33.81 4.23
C PHE A 177 11.25 -33.75 4.89
N MET A 178 11.22 -33.43 6.17
CA MET A 178 10.00 -33.05 6.90
C MET A 178 9.95 -31.55 7.13
N SER A 179 8.74 -30.99 7.27
CA SER A 179 8.59 -29.61 7.74
C SER A 179 8.98 -29.50 9.21
N ILE A 180 9.32 -28.29 9.67
CA ILE A 180 9.65 -28.05 11.07
C ILE A 180 8.48 -28.42 11.98
N LYS A 181 7.23 -28.10 11.58
CA LYS A 181 6.05 -28.52 12.34
C LYS A 181 5.98 -30.05 12.44
N GLN A 182 6.19 -30.79 11.35
CA GLN A 182 6.20 -32.26 11.38
C GLN A 182 7.32 -32.81 12.28
N ALA A 183 8.50 -32.18 12.29
CA ALA A 183 9.58 -32.55 13.19
C ALA A 183 9.17 -32.35 14.66
N MET A 184 8.57 -31.20 15.00
CA MET A 184 8.06 -30.91 16.35
C MET A 184 6.94 -31.86 16.77
N ASP A 185 6.02 -32.19 15.86
CA ASP A 185 4.92 -33.13 16.10
C ASP A 185 5.46 -34.55 16.36
N LYS A 186 6.58 -34.95 15.71
CA LYS A 186 7.29 -36.21 15.99
C LYS A 186 7.90 -36.23 17.40
N GLY A 187 8.41 -35.10 17.87
CA GLY A 187 8.82 -34.84 19.25
C GLY A 187 10.08 -35.56 19.77
N SER A 188 10.52 -36.64 19.13
CA SER A 188 11.77 -37.35 19.47
C SER A 188 12.39 -38.08 18.27
N GLY A 189 13.67 -38.45 18.40
CA GLY A 189 14.42 -39.21 17.40
C GLY A 189 15.02 -38.35 16.29
N GLU A 190 15.56 -39.02 15.26
CA GLU A 190 16.26 -38.33 14.17
C GLU A 190 15.28 -37.65 13.21
N VAL A 191 15.59 -36.41 12.83
CA VAL A 191 14.82 -35.59 11.89
C VAL A 191 15.75 -34.99 10.82
N LEU A 192 15.20 -34.80 9.62
CA LEU A 192 15.87 -34.11 8.53
C LEU A 192 14.97 -32.96 8.04
N ILE A 193 15.40 -31.74 8.29
CA ILE A 193 14.67 -30.52 7.93
C ILE A 193 15.46 -29.67 6.94
N ARG A 194 14.77 -28.74 6.29
CA ARG A 194 15.40 -27.72 5.45
C ARG A 194 14.68 -26.39 5.62
N GLY A 195 15.42 -25.30 5.52
CA GLY A 195 14.83 -23.97 5.66
C GLY A 195 15.87 -22.87 5.54
N TRP A 196 15.56 -21.73 6.14
CA TRP A 196 16.40 -20.54 6.14
C TRP A 196 16.78 -20.17 7.56
N VAL A 197 18.02 -19.71 7.76
CA VAL A 197 18.45 -19.16 9.05
C VAL A 197 17.62 -17.92 9.36
N TYR A 198 16.82 -17.97 10.42
CA TYR A 198 16.01 -16.86 10.89
C TYR A 198 16.78 -15.97 11.87
N ARG A 199 17.51 -16.60 12.80
CA ARG A 199 18.41 -15.96 13.75
C ARG A 199 19.57 -16.88 14.03
N GLU A 200 20.68 -16.30 14.42
CA GLU A 200 21.89 -17.05 14.70
C GLU A 200 22.63 -16.42 15.89
N ARG A 201 23.17 -17.27 16.76
CA ARG A 201 24.05 -16.89 17.85
C ARG A 201 25.17 -17.90 17.92
N LYS A 202 26.40 -17.46 17.63
CA LYS A 202 27.57 -18.32 17.57
C LYS A 202 28.58 -17.96 18.65
N SER A 203 29.34 -18.95 19.06
CA SER A 203 30.51 -18.85 19.93
C SER A 203 31.59 -19.80 19.42
N ASN A 204 32.78 -19.78 20.03
CA ASN A 204 33.88 -20.68 19.65
C ASN A 204 33.56 -22.17 19.82
N LYS A 205 32.56 -22.53 20.63
CA LYS A 205 32.19 -23.92 20.96
C LYS A 205 30.81 -24.34 20.44
N PHE A 206 29.87 -23.41 20.36
CA PHE A 206 28.46 -23.65 20.04
C PHE A 206 27.94 -22.71 18.96
N GLY A 207 27.11 -23.23 18.06
CA GLY A 207 26.27 -22.47 17.13
C GLY A 207 24.80 -22.74 17.41
N PHE A 208 24.07 -21.73 17.87
CA PHE A 208 22.63 -21.77 18.07
C PHE A 208 21.96 -21.09 16.87
N ILE A 209 21.47 -21.89 15.94
CA ILE A 209 20.92 -21.42 14.67
C ILE A 209 19.42 -21.69 14.68
N ILE A 210 18.61 -20.64 14.72
CA ILE A 210 17.17 -20.76 14.58
C ILE A 210 16.85 -20.83 13.09
N ILE A 211 16.27 -21.93 12.65
CA ILE A 211 15.84 -22.16 11.27
C ILE A 211 14.34 -21.89 11.18
N ARG A 212 13.91 -21.24 10.09
CA ARG A 212 12.51 -21.10 9.70
C ARG A 212 12.22 -21.90 8.43
N ASP A 213 11.02 -22.43 8.35
CA ASP A 213 10.36 -22.79 7.10
C ASP A 213 8.97 -22.12 7.06
N SER A 214 8.09 -22.53 6.14
CA SER A 214 6.73 -21.96 6.08
C SER A 214 5.85 -22.40 7.26
N SER A 215 6.20 -23.50 7.93
CA SER A 215 5.40 -24.12 8.99
C SER A 215 5.76 -23.57 10.37
N GLU A 216 7.06 -23.49 10.71
CA GLU A 216 7.53 -23.02 12.00
C GLU A 216 8.96 -22.46 12.03
N ILE A 217 9.40 -22.07 13.24
CA ILE A 217 10.81 -21.90 13.59
C ILE A 217 11.26 -22.99 14.57
N ILE A 218 12.52 -23.41 14.49
CA ILE A 218 13.14 -24.33 15.46
C ILE A 218 14.61 -23.98 15.69
N GLN A 219 15.09 -24.18 16.91
CA GLN A 219 16.51 -24.01 17.24
C GLN A 219 17.27 -25.28 16.85
N CYS A 220 18.37 -25.10 16.11
CA CYS A 220 19.36 -26.14 15.84
C CYS A 220 20.65 -25.81 16.59
N VAL A 221 21.13 -26.77 17.38
CA VAL A 221 22.35 -26.66 18.18
C VAL A 221 23.47 -27.42 17.48
N PHE A 222 24.54 -26.71 17.15
CA PHE A 222 25.77 -27.26 16.59
C PHE A 222 26.89 -27.18 17.62
N THR A 223 27.57 -28.30 17.92
CA THR A 223 28.72 -28.33 18.84
C THR A 223 30.00 -28.59 18.07
N LYS A 224 31.03 -27.77 18.27
CA LYS A 224 32.29 -27.85 17.49
C LYS A 224 32.93 -29.24 17.46
N LYS A 225 32.81 -30.01 18.55
CA LYS A 225 33.40 -31.36 18.65
C LYS A 225 32.76 -32.38 17.70
N ASP A 226 31.53 -32.14 17.25
CA ASP A 226 30.76 -33.06 16.41
C ASP A 226 30.99 -32.82 14.92
N PHE A 227 31.78 -31.80 14.57
CA PHE A 227 32.03 -31.38 13.18
C PHE A 227 33.51 -31.19 12.89
N SER A 228 33.93 -31.51 11.66
CA SER A 228 35.28 -31.21 11.18
C SER A 228 35.55 -29.70 11.15
N LYS A 229 36.83 -29.28 11.13
CA LYS A 229 37.21 -27.87 11.06
C LYS A 229 36.52 -27.12 9.91
N ASN A 230 36.53 -27.70 8.71
CA ASN A 230 35.93 -27.09 7.51
C ASN A 230 34.40 -27.00 7.61
N GLN A 231 33.74 -27.97 8.25
CA GLN A 231 32.30 -27.90 8.52
C GLN A 231 32.00 -26.82 9.57
N TRP A 232 32.81 -26.74 10.62
CA TRP A 232 32.63 -25.72 11.65
C TRP A 232 32.77 -24.30 11.10
N GLU A 233 33.74 -24.05 10.23
CA GLU A 233 33.90 -22.76 9.53
C GLU A 233 32.64 -22.41 8.73
N LYS A 234 32.06 -23.35 7.98
CA LYS A 234 30.78 -23.12 7.27
C LYS A 234 29.63 -22.77 8.20
N ILE A 235 29.56 -23.38 9.39
CA ILE A 235 28.56 -23.03 10.41
C ILE A 235 28.79 -21.59 10.90
N GLN A 236 30.05 -21.21 11.12
CA GLN A 236 30.40 -19.84 11.54
C GLN A 236 30.05 -18.79 10.48
N ASP A 237 30.07 -19.15 9.20
CA ASP A 237 29.75 -18.24 8.09
C ASP A 237 28.23 -18.06 7.86
N LEU A 238 27.36 -18.85 8.49
CA LEU A 238 25.91 -18.81 8.26
C LEU A 238 25.27 -17.48 8.67
N SER A 239 24.85 -16.66 7.72
CA SER A 239 24.12 -15.42 7.98
C SER A 239 22.61 -15.64 7.97
N ILE A 240 21.85 -14.65 8.49
CA ILE A 240 20.39 -14.58 8.34
C ILE A 240 20.01 -14.77 6.87
N GLU A 241 18.99 -15.58 6.62
CA GLU A 241 18.48 -16.02 5.31
C GLU A 241 19.39 -16.96 4.51
N SER A 242 20.49 -17.45 5.10
CA SER A 242 21.21 -18.59 4.54
C SER A 242 20.30 -19.81 4.45
N SER A 243 20.32 -20.53 3.33
CA SER A 243 19.53 -21.75 3.14
C SER A 243 20.34 -22.98 3.52
N ILE A 244 19.77 -23.81 4.37
CA ILE A 244 20.46 -24.94 5.00
C ILE A 244 19.52 -26.14 5.16
N ARG A 245 20.10 -27.33 5.07
CA ARG A 245 19.50 -28.62 5.42
C ARG A 245 20.19 -29.13 6.67
N VAL A 246 19.41 -29.60 7.65
CA VAL A 246 19.94 -30.05 8.95
C VAL A 246 19.35 -31.40 9.30
N LYS A 247 20.24 -32.34 9.62
CA LYS A 247 19.94 -33.65 10.19
C LYS A 247 20.38 -33.65 11.66
N GLY A 248 19.55 -34.22 12.52
CA GLY A 248 19.87 -34.30 13.94
C GLY A 248 18.78 -34.91 14.79
N GLU A 249 19.04 -35.02 16.08
CA GLU A 249 18.09 -35.56 17.05
C GLU A 249 17.22 -34.44 17.60
N ILE A 250 15.88 -34.55 17.48
CA ILE A 250 14.97 -33.58 18.09
C ILE A 250 14.72 -33.89 19.56
N LYS A 251 14.76 -32.87 20.42
CA LYS A 251 14.52 -32.96 21.85
C LYS A 251 13.58 -31.86 22.32
N LYS A 252 12.77 -32.17 23.34
CA LYS A 252 12.04 -31.15 24.10
C LYS A 252 13.03 -30.34 24.93
N ASP A 253 12.94 -29.02 24.84
CA ASP A 253 13.64 -28.10 25.73
C ASP A 253 12.74 -26.88 25.96
N SER A 254 12.31 -26.69 27.21
CA SER A 254 11.42 -25.58 27.60
C SER A 254 12.08 -24.20 27.45
N ARG A 255 13.41 -24.13 27.32
CA ARG A 255 14.16 -22.90 27.09
C ARG A 255 14.23 -22.56 25.60
N ALA A 256 13.97 -23.51 24.70
CA ALA A 256 13.98 -23.27 23.27
C ALA A 256 12.75 -22.46 22.85
N PRO A 257 12.85 -21.52 21.89
CA PRO A 257 11.74 -20.65 21.49
C PRO A 257 10.48 -21.37 21.03
N SER A 258 10.62 -22.61 20.54
CA SER A 258 9.52 -23.45 20.04
C SER A 258 9.10 -24.55 21.03
N GLY A 259 9.79 -24.67 22.18
CA GLY A 259 9.69 -25.83 23.09
C GLY A 259 10.49 -27.06 22.64
N TYR A 260 11.08 -27.01 21.44
CA TYR A 260 11.94 -28.06 20.89
C TYR A 260 13.23 -27.47 20.31
N GLU A 261 14.27 -28.30 20.30
CA GLU A 261 15.51 -28.06 19.58
C GLU A 261 16.02 -29.32 18.87
N ILE A 262 16.86 -29.13 17.85
CA ILE A 262 17.53 -30.21 17.12
C ILE A 262 19.01 -30.16 17.44
N HIS A 263 19.56 -31.26 17.96
CA HIS A 263 20.99 -31.44 18.12
C HIS A 263 21.55 -31.93 16.79
N ALA A 264 22.14 -31.01 16.04
CA ALA A 264 22.58 -31.27 14.68
C ALA A 264 23.78 -32.22 14.67
N ASN A 265 23.67 -33.33 13.94
CA ASN A 265 24.76 -34.26 13.68
C ASN A 265 25.27 -34.16 12.24
N ASP A 266 24.47 -33.61 11.33
CA ASP A 266 24.85 -33.38 9.95
C ASP A 266 24.12 -32.17 9.34
N PHE A 267 24.73 -31.54 8.33
CA PHE A 267 24.12 -30.43 7.62
C PHE A 267 24.70 -30.24 6.21
N GLU A 268 23.94 -29.50 5.40
CA GLU A 268 24.35 -29.04 4.09
C GLU A 268 23.92 -27.58 3.91
N VAL A 269 24.89 -26.71 3.67
CA VAL A 269 24.61 -25.31 3.28
C VAL A 269 24.33 -25.28 1.79
N VAL A 270 23.11 -24.90 1.43
CA VAL A 270 22.71 -24.71 0.03
C VAL A 270 23.23 -23.36 -0.45
N GLN A 271 23.03 -22.31 0.34
CA GLN A 271 23.55 -20.98 0.06
C GLN A 271 23.83 -20.23 1.37
N THR A 272 25.02 -19.66 1.49
CA THR A 272 25.30 -18.61 2.48
C THR A 272 24.78 -17.28 1.97
N ALA A 273 23.89 -16.63 2.72
CA ALA A 273 23.29 -15.37 2.30
C ALA A 273 24.27 -14.19 2.45
N GLU A 274 24.12 -13.20 1.57
CA GLU A 274 24.70 -11.88 1.80
C GLU A 274 24.03 -11.20 3.00
N PRO A 275 24.63 -10.13 3.58
CA PRO A 275 24.03 -9.40 4.68
C PRO A 275 22.57 -9.01 4.37
N PHE A 276 21.63 -9.57 5.15
CA PHE A 276 20.22 -9.34 4.92
C PHE A 276 19.85 -7.88 5.23
N PRO A 277 19.22 -7.14 4.29
CA PRO A 277 19.08 -5.69 4.41
C PRO A 277 18.07 -5.27 5.49
N ILE A 278 17.24 -6.19 5.98
CA ILE A 278 16.21 -5.90 6.98
C ILE A 278 16.69 -6.41 8.34
N THR A 279 17.16 -5.48 9.17
CA THR A 279 17.46 -5.70 10.60
C THR A 279 16.34 -5.12 11.49
N LYS A 280 16.64 -4.60 12.68
CA LYS A 280 15.63 -4.02 13.58
C LYS A 280 15.38 -2.54 13.23
N ASP A 281 14.14 -2.09 13.46
CA ASP A 281 13.77 -0.67 13.53
C ASP A 281 13.94 0.14 12.23
N PHE A 282 13.31 -0.32 11.14
CA PHE A 282 13.22 0.42 9.89
C PHE A 282 11.88 1.16 9.73
N SER A 283 11.90 2.24 8.95
CA SER A 283 10.69 2.91 8.52
C SER A 283 9.82 1.99 7.65
N THR A 284 8.50 2.20 7.71
CA THR A 284 7.53 1.46 6.89
C THR A 284 7.86 1.51 5.40
N GLU A 285 8.32 2.67 4.89
CA GLU A 285 8.67 2.81 3.48
C GLU A 285 9.91 1.98 3.10
N PHE A 286 10.93 1.87 3.97
CA PHE A 286 12.07 0.98 3.71
C PHE A 286 11.65 -0.49 3.66
N LEU A 287 10.77 -0.92 4.57
CA LEU A 287 10.23 -2.27 4.58
C LEU A 287 9.41 -2.57 3.32
N LEU A 288 8.65 -1.60 2.83
CA LEU A 288 7.90 -1.72 1.57
C LEU A 288 8.80 -1.69 0.33
N ASP A 289 9.91 -0.95 0.34
CA ASP A 289 10.92 -0.97 -0.74
C ASP A 289 11.71 -2.28 -0.81
N ASN A 290 11.65 -3.06 0.26
CA ASN A 290 12.22 -4.40 0.34
C ASN A 290 11.11 -5.43 0.56
N ARG A 291 9.87 -5.18 0.07
CA ARG A 291 8.70 -6.01 0.39
C ARG A 291 8.92 -7.47 0.00
N HIS A 292 9.60 -7.71 -1.12
CA HIS A 292 9.96 -9.06 -1.59
C HIS A 292 10.81 -9.86 -0.58
N LEU A 293 11.59 -9.19 0.28
CA LEU A 293 12.32 -9.81 1.39
C LEU A 293 11.52 -9.74 2.70
N TRP A 294 10.85 -8.63 2.96
CA TRP A 294 10.07 -8.43 4.19
C TRP A 294 8.87 -9.38 4.30
N LEU A 295 8.35 -9.87 3.18
CA LEU A 295 7.36 -10.96 3.10
C LEU A 295 7.77 -12.20 3.93
N ARG A 296 9.08 -12.42 4.14
CA ARG A 296 9.63 -13.54 4.90
C ARG A 296 9.56 -13.34 6.42
N SER A 297 9.20 -12.14 6.88
CA SER A 297 9.07 -11.84 8.31
C SER A 297 7.90 -12.59 8.95
N ARG A 298 8.02 -12.89 10.25
CA ARG A 298 6.97 -13.58 11.02
C ARG A 298 5.64 -12.82 11.01
N LYS A 299 5.66 -11.48 11.08
CA LYS A 299 4.46 -10.63 11.00
C LYS A 299 3.76 -10.82 9.65
N ILE A 300 4.48 -10.58 8.56
CA ILE A 300 3.85 -10.58 7.23
C ILE A 300 3.45 -12.00 6.80
N THR A 301 4.24 -13.02 7.10
CA THR A 301 3.82 -14.41 6.86
C THR A 301 2.55 -14.78 7.64
N ALA A 302 2.39 -14.30 8.88
CA ALA A 302 1.15 -14.50 9.64
C ALA A 302 -0.06 -13.83 8.97
N VAL A 303 0.10 -12.59 8.51
CA VAL A 303 -0.96 -11.88 7.74
C VAL A 303 -1.30 -12.63 6.45
N MET A 304 -0.31 -13.12 5.70
CA MET A 304 -0.56 -13.85 4.44
C MET A 304 -1.27 -15.19 4.66
N LYS A 305 -1.03 -15.86 5.78
CA LYS A 305 -1.76 -17.09 6.16
C LYS A 305 -3.20 -16.81 6.58
N ILE A 306 -3.43 -15.71 7.31
CA ILE A 306 -4.78 -15.24 7.62
C ILE A 306 -5.50 -14.85 6.33
N ARG A 307 -4.85 -14.10 5.42
CA ARG A 307 -5.37 -13.80 4.08
C ARG A 307 -5.80 -15.06 3.35
N HIS A 308 -4.94 -16.09 3.29
CA HIS A 308 -5.28 -17.37 2.67
C HIS A 308 -6.56 -17.98 3.25
N THR A 309 -6.73 -17.90 4.57
CA THR A 309 -7.94 -18.40 5.25
C THR A 309 -9.17 -17.54 4.96
N VAL A 310 -9.03 -16.22 4.94
CA VAL A 310 -10.11 -15.27 4.59
C VAL A 310 -10.60 -15.53 3.16
N VAL A 311 -9.69 -15.61 2.19
CA VAL A 311 -10.01 -15.92 0.79
C VAL A 311 -10.75 -17.26 0.69
N GLY A 312 -10.22 -18.31 1.32
CA GLY A 312 -10.88 -19.62 1.33
C GLY A 312 -12.26 -19.58 1.99
N ALA A 313 -12.42 -18.81 3.07
CA ALA A 313 -13.70 -18.66 3.77
C ALA A 313 -14.76 -17.94 2.92
N ILE A 314 -14.38 -16.94 2.12
CA ILE A 314 -15.28 -16.26 1.17
C ILE A 314 -15.85 -17.26 0.16
N HIS A 315 -14.98 -18.00 -0.56
CA HIS A 315 -15.45 -19.01 -1.50
C HIS A 315 -16.27 -20.11 -0.81
N GLU A 316 -15.85 -20.58 0.38
CA GLU A 316 -16.60 -21.58 1.15
C GLU A 316 -18.00 -21.05 1.54
N PHE A 317 -18.10 -19.79 1.96
CA PHE A 317 -19.35 -19.16 2.38
C PHE A 317 -20.40 -19.16 1.27
N PHE A 318 -20.01 -18.69 0.08
CA PHE A 318 -20.89 -18.54 -1.07
C PHE A 318 -21.23 -19.91 -1.69
N ARG A 319 -20.24 -20.77 -1.93
CA ARG A 319 -20.46 -22.10 -2.52
C ARG A 319 -21.37 -22.98 -1.64
N LYS A 320 -21.23 -22.91 -0.31
CA LYS A 320 -22.15 -23.63 0.61
C LYS A 320 -23.59 -23.11 0.60
N ARG A 321 -23.82 -21.89 0.10
CA ARG A 321 -25.14 -21.25 0.00
C ARG A 321 -25.72 -21.31 -1.42
N GLY A 322 -25.09 -22.07 -2.31
CA GLY A 322 -25.53 -22.27 -3.68
C GLY A 322 -25.41 -21.01 -4.55
N TYR A 323 -24.45 -20.13 -4.24
CA TYR A 323 -24.03 -19.08 -5.18
C TYR A 323 -23.09 -19.69 -6.21
N ILE A 324 -23.19 -19.21 -7.44
CA ILE A 324 -22.31 -19.59 -8.55
C ILE A 324 -21.20 -18.54 -8.69
N GLU A 325 -19.96 -19.00 -8.82
CA GLU A 325 -18.82 -18.14 -9.10
C GLU A 325 -18.92 -17.64 -10.55
N PHE A 326 -18.88 -16.32 -10.75
CA PHE A 326 -19.07 -15.69 -12.06
C PHE A 326 -17.97 -14.67 -12.30
N ASP A 327 -16.95 -15.04 -13.10
CA ASP A 327 -15.81 -14.18 -13.40
C ASP A 327 -16.15 -13.13 -14.49
N PRO A 328 -16.24 -11.83 -14.16
CA PRO A 328 -16.63 -10.77 -15.07
C PRO A 328 -15.40 -10.12 -15.74
N PRO A 329 -15.60 -9.32 -16.80
CA PRO A 329 -14.49 -8.64 -17.45
C PRO A 329 -13.86 -7.55 -16.57
N ILE A 330 -12.53 -7.56 -16.50
CA ILE A 330 -11.72 -6.52 -15.83
C ILE A 330 -11.62 -5.24 -16.67
N PHE A 331 -11.54 -5.37 -17.99
CA PHE A 331 -11.62 -4.24 -18.91
C PHE A 331 -13.08 -3.87 -19.15
N GLN A 332 -13.48 -2.68 -18.76
CA GLN A 332 -14.85 -2.19 -18.86
C GLN A 332 -14.92 -0.94 -19.74
N PRO A 333 -15.93 -0.80 -20.61
CA PRO A 333 -16.07 0.36 -21.47
C PRO A 333 -16.62 1.59 -20.73
N ALA A 334 -17.36 1.39 -19.64
CA ALA A 334 -18.03 2.43 -18.86
C ALA A 334 -17.72 2.32 -17.37
N GLN A 335 -18.07 3.36 -16.61
CA GLN A 335 -17.86 3.42 -15.17
C GLN A 335 -18.99 2.76 -14.38
N CYS A 336 -18.69 2.20 -13.22
CA CYS A 336 -19.68 1.54 -12.36
C CYS A 336 -20.11 2.40 -11.16
N GLU A 337 -19.15 3.00 -10.44
CA GLU A 337 -19.38 3.65 -9.13
C GLU A 337 -19.55 5.17 -9.22
N GLY A 338 -19.46 5.73 -10.43
CA GLY A 338 -19.42 7.18 -10.66
C GLY A 338 -18.11 7.82 -10.17
N GLY A 339 -17.68 8.87 -10.87
CA GLY A 339 -16.57 9.74 -10.43
C GLY A 339 -15.21 9.46 -11.08
N SER A 340 -14.28 10.40 -10.86
CA SER A 340 -13.03 10.54 -11.63
C SER A 340 -11.89 9.57 -11.28
N THR A 341 -12.18 8.42 -10.65
CA THR A 341 -11.15 7.48 -10.14
C THR A 341 -10.96 6.22 -10.97
N LEU A 342 -11.03 6.33 -12.30
CA LEU A 342 -10.77 5.21 -13.22
C LEU A 342 -9.32 5.20 -13.70
N PHE A 343 -8.77 4.00 -13.90
CA PHE A 343 -7.55 3.84 -14.68
C PHE A 343 -7.91 3.60 -16.15
N GLU A 344 -7.56 4.54 -17.01
CA GLU A 344 -7.69 4.39 -18.46
C GLU A 344 -6.58 3.49 -19.01
N VAL A 345 -6.95 2.56 -19.88
CA VAL A 345 -6.06 1.64 -20.59
C VAL A 345 -6.32 1.76 -22.08
N LYS A 346 -5.24 1.84 -22.87
CA LYS A 346 -5.33 1.76 -24.33
C LYS A 346 -5.73 0.35 -24.74
N TYR A 347 -6.88 0.23 -25.40
CA TYR A 347 -7.40 -1.02 -25.93
C TYR A 347 -7.43 -0.96 -27.45
N PHE A 348 -6.34 -1.41 -28.08
CA PHE A 348 -6.11 -1.24 -29.51
C PHE A 348 -6.20 0.24 -29.94
N ASN A 349 -7.22 0.59 -30.72
CA ASN A 349 -7.49 1.95 -31.21
C ASN A 349 -8.48 2.71 -30.31
N GLU A 350 -8.98 2.08 -29.27
CA GLU A 350 -9.97 2.60 -28.34
C GLU A 350 -9.40 2.69 -26.92
N LYS A 351 -10.23 3.15 -26.00
CA LYS A 351 -9.91 3.25 -24.58
C LYS A 351 -10.92 2.42 -23.81
N VAL A 352 -10.42 1.71 -22.80
CA VAL A 352 -11.23 1.01 -21.80
C VAL A 352 -10.72 1.38 -20.42
N TYR A 353 -11.46 1.03 -19.38
CA TYR A 353 -11.10 1.29 -18.00
C TYR A 353 -10.87 -0.02 -17.26
N LEU A 354 -9.98 0.00 -16.27
CA LEU A 354 -9.92 -1.07 -15.29
C LEU A 354 -11.12 -0.98 -14.34
N THR A 355 -11.76 -2.12 -14.09
CA THR A 355 -12.97 -2.22 -13.27
C THR A 355 -12.79 -1.63 -11.87
N GLN A 356 -13.78 -0.85 -11.43
CA GLN A 356 -13.93 -0.44 -10.02
C GLN A 356 -14.79 -1.43 -9.22
N SER A 357 -15.67 -2.12 -9.94
CA SER A 357 -16.62 -3.13 -9.47
C SER A 357 -17.20 -3.82 -10.71
N TRP A 358 -17.53 -5.09 -10.57
CA TRP A 358 -18.21 -5.83 -11.63
C TRP A 358 -19.74 -5.86 -11.49
N GLN A 359 -20.29 -5.11 -10.54
CA GLN A 359 -21.71 -5.09 -10.20
C GLN A 359 -22.64 -5.05 -11.42
N LEU A 360 -22.40 -4.18 -12.41
CA LEU A 360 -23.29 -4.08 -13.57
C LEU A 360 -23.40 -5.41 -14.34
N TYR A 361 -22.32 -6.18 -14.43
CA TYR A 361 -22.31 -7.51 -15.04
C TYR A 361 -22.95 -8.57 -14.13
N ALA A 362 -22.80 -8.43 -12.81
CA ALA A 362 -23.50 -9.25 -11.82
C ALA A 362 -25.00 -9.20 -12.00
N GLU A 363 -25.53 -7.99 -12.17
CA GLU A 363 -26.96 -7.75 -12.37
C GLU A 363 -27.49 -8.40 -13.65
N ALA A 364 -26.67 -8.57 -14.69
CA ALA A 364 -27.07 -9.36 -15.86
C ALA A 364 -27.07 -10.87 -15.54
N ALA A 365 -26.07 -11.34 -14.79
CA ALA A 365 -25.90 -12.76 -14.49
C ALA A 365 -27.01 -13.33 -13.59
N VAL A 366 -27.58 -12.53 -12.68
CA VAL A 366 -28.66 -13.02 -11.78
C VAL A 366 -29.93 -13.44 -12.53
N PHE A 367 -30.18 -12.93 -13.73
CA PHE A 367 -31.32 -13.40 -14.54
C PHE A 367 -31.12 -14.81 -15.11
N ALA A 368 -29.88 -15.30 -15.15
CA ALA A 368 -29.54 -16.66 -15.61
C ALA A 368 -29.23 -17.62 -14.45
N LEU A 369 -28.62 -17.12 -13.37
CA LEU A 369 -28.04 -17.96 -12.30
C LEU A 369 -28.64 -17.68 -10.91
N GLU A 370 -29.53 -16.69 -10.79
CA GLU A 370 -30.17 -16.20 -9.56
C GLU A 370 -29.24 -15.65 -8.49
N LYS A 371 -28.16 -16.36 -8.12
CA LYS A 371 -27.22 -15.98 -7.07
C LYS A 371 -25.79 -16.14 -7.58
N VAL A 372 -25.08 -15.04 -7.72
CA VAL A 372 -23.70 -15.01 -8.21
C VAL A 372 -22.78 -14.31 -7.23
N TYR A 373 -21.51 -14.71 -7.24
CA TYR A 373 -20.45 -14.05 -6.50
C TYR A 373 -19.15 -14.11 -7.30
N ASP A 374 -18.22 -13.22 -6.99
CA ASP A 374 -16.87 -13.20 -7.53
C ASP A 374 -15.90 -12.61 -6.51
N MET A 375 -14.64 -13.00 -6.63
CA MET A 375 -13.53 -12.42 -5.90
C MET A 375 -12.42 -12.05 -6.89
N ALA A 376 -12.40 -10.78 -7.31
CA ALA A 376 -11.51 -10.29 -8.36
C ALA A 376 -10.74 -9.03 -7.93
N PRO A 377 -9.65 -8.70 -8.64
CA PRO A 377 -8.98 -7.41 -8.47
C PRO A 377 -9.86 -6.27 -8.99
N THR A 378 -9.96 -5.22 -8.18
CA THR A 378 -10.63 -3.96 -8.49
C THR A 378 -9.63 -2.83 -8.36
N PHE A 379 -9.88 -1.76 -9.11
CA PHE A 379 -8.94 -0.68 -9.31
C PHE A 379 -9.60 0.66 -9.03
N ARG A 380 -8.94 1.50 -8.23
CA ARG A 380 -9.39 2.87 -7.96
C ARG A 380 -8.20 3.81 -8.13
N ALA A 381 -8.30 4.75 -9.08
CA ALA A 381 -7.33 5.83 -9.28
C ALA A 381 -7.48 6.93 -8.21
N GLU A 382 -7.58 6.52 -6.96
CA GLU A 382 -7.74 7.37 -5.79
C GLU A 382 -6.42 8.12 -5.50
N LYS A 383 -6.53 9.44 -5.29
CA LYS A 383 -5.38 10.32 -5.01
C LYS A 383 -5.05 10.40 -3.52
N SER A 384 -5.90 9.86 -2.67
CA SER A 384 -5.71 9.79 -1.22
C SER A 384 -4.47 8.96 -0.83
N LYS A 385 -3.66 9.49 0.09
CA LYS A 385 -2.42 8.87 0.59
C LYS A 385 -2.57 8.22 1.99
N THR A 386 -3.80 7.97 2.43
CA THR A 386 -4.06 7.44 3.78
C THR A 386 -3.62 5.97 3.93
N SER A 387 -3.59 5.46 5.17
CA SER A 387 -3.30 4.06 5.49
C SER A 387 -4.39 3.05 5.10
N ARG A 388 -5.47 3.49 4.44
CA ARG A 388 -6.68 2.70 4.15
C ARG A 388 -7.00 2.53 2.67
N HIS A 389 -6.22 3.17 1.80
CA HIS A 389 -6.47 3.16 0.36
C HIS A 389 -5.36 2.40 -0.38
N LEU A 390 -5.79 1.60 -1.34
CA LEU A 390 -4.98 0.92 -2.35
C LEU A 390 -5.51 1.32 -3.72
N SER A 391 -4.63 1.31 -4.73
CA SER A 391 -5.03 1.54 -6.12
C SER A 391 -5.44 0.25 -6.83
N GLU A 392 -4.99 -0.90 -6.33
CA GLU A 392 -5.33 -2.26 -6.75
C GLU A 392 -5.59 -3.05 -5.47
N PHE A 393 -6.78 -3.64 -5.35
CA PHE A 393 -7.21 -4.40 -4.18
C PHE A 393 -8.23 -5.47 -4.59
N TRP A 394 -8.46 -6.46 -3.72
CA TRP A 394 -9.39 -7.53 -4.02
C TRP A 394 -10.75 -7.22 -3.39
N MET A 395 -11.79 -7.36 -4.19
CA MET A 395 -13.16 -7.22 -3.73
C MET A 395 -13.85 -8.58 -3.87
N ALA A 396 -14.55 -9.00 -2.81
CA ALA A 396 -15.49 -10.10 -2.89
C ALA A 396 -16.88 -9.47 -3.05
N GLU A 397 -17.51 -9.64 -4.19
CA GLU A 397 -18.84 -9.07 -4.44
C GLU A 397 -19.84 -10.20 -4.67
N MET A 398 -21.12 -9.89 -4.46
CA MET A 398 -22.22 -10.80 -4.73
C MET A 398 -23.44 -10.03 -5.22
N GLU A 399 -24.26 -10.70 -6.02
CA GLU A 399 -25.56 -10.20 -6.48
C GLU A 399 -26.57 -11.34 -6.44
N ALA A 400 -27.80 -11.06 -6.02
CA ALA A 400 -28.86 -12.05 -5.92
C ALA A 400 -30.21 -11.52 -6.39
N ALA A 401 -30.85 -12.26 -7.30
CA ALA A 401 -32.24 -12.11 -7.70
C ALA A 401 -33.17 -12.33 -6.49
N TRP A 402 -34.33 -11.67 -6.55
CA TRP A 402 -35.41 -11.69 -5.56
C TRP A 402 -35.06 -11.12 -4.18
N MET A 403 -33.81 -10.71 -3.96
CA MET A 403 -33.30 -10.21 -2.69
C MET A 403 -33.54 -8.70 -2.51
N LYS A 404 -34.02 -8.29 -1.34
CA LYS A 404 -34.22 -6.88 -0.94
C LYS A 404 -33.18 -6.44 0.09
N LEU A 405 -33.16 -5.13 0.38
CA LEU A 405 -32.22 -4.51 1.31
C LEU A 405 -32.08 -5.24 2.67
N PRO A 406 -33.17 -5.63 3.38
CA PRO A 406 -33.02 -6.32 4.67
C PRO A 406 -32.31 -7.67 4.53
N GLU A 407 -32.62 -8.43 3.48
CA GLU A 407 -32.06 -9.77 3.25
C GLU A 407 -30.58 -9.69 2.90
N VAL A 408 -30.19 -8.80 1.98
CA VAL A 408 -28.79 -8.63 1.58
C VAL A 408 -27.91 -8.14 2.74
N THR A 409 -28.45 -7.31 3.63
CA THR A 409 -27.71 -6.88 4.84
C THR A 409 -27.41 -8.06 5.76
N GLU A 410 -28.34 -9.01 5.92
CA GLU A 410 -28.09 -10.20 6.73
C GLU A 410 -27.06 -11.14 6.09
N VAL A 411 -27.07 -11.28 4.76
CA VAL A 411 -26.04 -12.07 4.06
C VAL A 411 -24.65 -11.48 4.27
N ALA A 412 -24.49 -10.16 4.17
CA ALA A 412 -23.21 -9.49 4.45
C ALA A 412 -22.75 -9.71 5.90
N LYS A 413 -23.65 -9.61 6.88
CA LYS A 413 -23.31 -9.86 8.30
C LYS A 413 -22.87 -11.29 8.52
N ASP A 414 -23.58 -12.24 7.92
CA ASP A 414 -23.26 -13.66 7.98
C ASP A 414 -21.90 -13.98 7.35
N GLU A 415 -21.57 -13.37 6.22
CA GLU A 415 -20.27 -13.55 5.55
C GLU A 415 -19.14 -13.11 6.47
N VAL A 416 -19.21 -11.88 6.99
CA VAL A 416 -18.16 -11.33 7.87
C VAL A 416 -18.01 -12.18 9.14
N ARG A 417 -19.11 -12.59 9.79
CA ARG A 417 -19.05 -13.49 10.95
C ARG A 417 -18.44 -14.84 10.59
N PHE A 418 -18.77 -15.40 9.43
CA PHE A 418 -18.23 -16.67 8.95
C PHE A 418 -16.72 -16.59 8.73
N ILE A 419 -16.23 -15.53 8.08
CA ILE A 419 -14.80 -15.27 7.88
C ILE A 419 -14.07 -15.24 9.23
N ILE A 420 -14.58 -14.48 10.21
CA ILE A 420 -13.92 -14.37 11.53
C ILE A 420 -13.90 -15.74 12.23
N LYS A 421 -14.98 -16.53 12.16
CA LYS A 421 -15.02 -17.90 12.71
C LYS A 421 -13.93 -18.78 12.08
N LYS A 422 -13.78 -18.76 10.76
CA LYS A 422 -12.75 -19.52 10.05
C LYS A 422 -11.33 -19.11 10.44
N VAL A 423 -11.09 -17.82 10.62
CA VAL A 423 -9.78 -17.32 11.11
C VAL A 423 -9.53 -17.77 12.56
N LEU A 424 -10.55 -17.71 13.42
CA LEU A 424 -10.45 -18.20 14.80
C LEU A 424 -10.20 -19.71 14.86
N GLU A 425 -10.76 -20.50 13.95
CA GLU A 425 -10.55 -21.94 13.86
C GLU A 425 -9.12 -22.27 13.38
N ASN A 426 -8.65 -21.59 12.33
CA ASN A 426 -7.47 -22.04 11.58
C ASN A 426 -6.18 -21.24 11.84
N ASN A 427 -6.26 -20.06 12.47
CA ASN A 427 -5.14 -19.12 12.56
C ASN A 427 -4.81 -18.63 13.98
N GLN A 428 -5.16 -19.42 15.01
CA GLN A 428 -4.84 -19.07 16.42
C GLN A 428 -3.37 -18.70 16.63
N LYS A 429 -2.46 -19.40 15.96
CA LYS A 429 -1.03 -19.15 16.05
C LYS A 429 -0.65 -17.80 15.42
N GLU A 430 -1.15 -17.53 14.21
CA GLU A 430 -0.89 -16.28 13.50
C GLU A 430 -1.47 -15.08 14.26
N LEU A 431 -2.66 -15.18 14.83
CA LEU A 431 -3.26 -14.15 15.69
C LEU A 431 -2.37 -13.85 16.92
N LYS A 432 -1.81 -14.88 17.56
CA LYS A 432 -0.85 -14.71 18.66
C LYS A 432 0.43 -14.01 18.23
N ILE A 433 0.98 -14.33 17.04
CA ILE A 433 2.16 -13.65 16.47
C ILE A 433 1.87 -12.15 16.26
N LEU A 434 0.65 -11.83 15.81
CA LEU A 434 0.20 -10.46 15.59
C LEU A 434 -0.22 -9.74 16.89
N LYS A 435 -0.25 -10.45 18.02
CA LYS A 435 -0.75 -9.94 19.32
C LYS A 435 -2.19 -9.42 19.22
N ARG A 436 -3.00 -10.04 18.38
CA ARG A 436 -4.41 -9.68 18.21
C ARG A 436 -5.20 -10.12 19.44
N ASP A 437 -6.16 -9.29 19.86
CA ASP A 437 -7.13 -9.65 20.89
C ASP A 437 -8.11 -10.72 20.34
N ILE A 438 -7.91 -11.95 20.78
CA ILE A 438 -8.69 -13.11 20.33
C ILE A 438 -10.10 -13.08 20.92
N ASP A 439 -10.29 -12.58 22.14
CA ASP A 439 -11.61 -12.57 22.76
C ASP A 439 -12.51 -11.50 22.14
N LEU A 440 -11.92 -10.38 21.71
CA LEU A 440 -12.60 -9.39 20.89
C LEU A 440 -13.04 -9.96 19.53
N LEU A 441 -12.19 -10.74 18.85
CA LEU A 441 -12.59 -11.43 17.62
C LEU A 441 -13.70 -12.46 17.86
N LYS A 442 -13.65 -13.24 18.95
CA LYS A 442 -14.73 -14.16 19.33
C LYS A 442 -16.04 -13.42 19.56
N LYS A 443 -15.99 -12.23 20.18
CA LYS A 443 -17.14 -11.35 20.35
C LYS A 443 -17.75 -10.99 19.00
N TYR A 444 -16.95 -10.48 18.06
CA TYR A 444 -17.41 -10.13 16.72
C TYR A 444 -17.99 -11.34 15.97
N ALA A 445 -17.38 -12.51 16.10
CA ALA A 445 -17.89 -13.73 15.47
C ALA A 445 -19.25 -14.22 16.01
N LYS A 446 -19.60 -13.85 17.25
CA LYS A 446 -20.76 -14.39 17.97
C LYS A 446 -21.92 -13.39 18.07
N GLU A 447 -21.63 -12.13 18.35
CA GLU A 447 -22.66 -11.13 18.63
C GLU A 447 -23.38 -10.68 17.35
N GLU A 448 -24.60 -10.20 17.53
CA GLU A 448 -25.40 -9.62 16.44
C GLU A 448 -24.88 -8.24 16.06
N TYR A 449 -24.90 -7.95 14.76
CA TYR A 449 -24.50 -6.65 14.23
C TYR A 449 -25.76 -5.77 14.08
N PRO A 450 -25.84 -4.63 14.79
CA PRO A 450 -27.01 -3.76 14.71
C PRO A 450 -27.17 -3.18 13.31
N THR A 451 -28.43 -3.02 12.87
CA THR A 451 -28.79 -2.25 11.69
C THR A 451 -29.50 -0.97 12.12
N ILE A 452 -28.99 0.17 11.67
CA ILE A 452 -29.59 1.49 11.92
C ILE A 452 -29.78 2.25 10.60
N LYS A 453 -30.72 3.20 10.56
CA LYS A 453 -30.82 4.16 9.46
C LYS A 453 -29.79 5.28 9.63
N TYR A 454 -29.34 5.90 8.55
CA TYR A 454 -28.43 7.04 8.53
C TYR A 454 -28.92 8.18 9.44
N LYS A 455 -30.22 8.47 9.46
CA LYS A 455 -30.83 9.45 10.37
C LYS A 455 -30.56 9.14 11.85
N GLN A 456 -30.60 7.86 12.22
CA GLN A 456 -30.28 7.42 13.60
C GLN A 456 -28.78 7.53 13.86
N ALA A 457 -27.93 7.20 12.88
CA ALA A 457 -26.49 7.41 12.99
C ALA A 457 -26.16 8.89 13.24
N LEU A 458 -26.75 9.82 12.46
CA LEU A 458 -26.62 11.27 12.67
C LEU A 458 -27.07 11.69 14.07
N LYS A 459 -28.21 11.18 14.54
CA LYS A 459 -28.71 11.46 15.88
C LYS A 459 -27.68 11.05 16.95
N ILE A 460 -27.15 9.83 16.86
CA ILE A 460 -26.16 9.31 17.81
C ILE A 460 -24.90 10.18 17.79
N ILE A 461 -24.33 10.47 16.61
CA ILE A 461 -23.05 11.21 16.53
C ILE A 461 -23.19 12.68 16.93
N ASN A 462 -24.34 13.30 16.69
CA ASN A 462 -24.57 14.68 17.07
C ASN A 462 -24.89 14.80 18.57
N GLU A 463 -25.81 14.00 19.08
CA GLU A 463 -26.26 14.11 20.48
C GLU A 463 -25.24 13.55 21.47
N LYS A 464 -24.57 12.43 21.17
CA LYS A 464 -23.62 11.80 22.10
C LYS A 464 -22.18 12.23 21.92
N TYR A 465 -21.79 12.65 20.71
CA TYR A 465 -20.39 12.97 20.38
C TYR A 465 -20.18 14.40 19.89
N GLY A 466 -21.22 15.23 19.77
CA GLY A 466 -21.11 16.66 19.47
C GLY A 466 -20.54 16.98 18.08
N MET A 467 -20.66 16.07 17.11
CA MET A 467 -20.00 16.21 15.80
C MET A 467 -20.71 17.18 14.83
N ASN A 468 -21.95 17.59 15.11
CA ASN A 468 -22.75 18.54 14.32
C ASN A 468 -22.82 18.23 12.81
N VAL A 469 -22.87 16.95 12.44
CA VAL A 469 -22.98 16.48 11.06
C VAL A 469 -24.40 16.72 10.54
N GLN A 470 -24.51 17.41 9.41
CA GLN A 470 -25.80 17.71 8.78
C GLN A 470 -26.24 16.60 7.83
N TRP A 471 -27.56 16.49 7.64
CA TRP A 471 -28.15 15.64 6.59
C TRP A 471 -27.56 15.98 5.21
N GLY A 472 -27.43 14.97 4.34
CA GLY A 472 -26.90 15.13 2.98
C GLY A 472 -25.36 15.04 2.92
N LYS A 473 -24.69 14.88 4.06
CA LYS A 473 -23.24 14.65 4.12
C LYS A 473 -22.95 13.16 4.26
N ASP A 474 -22.00 12.70 3.46
CA ASP A 474 -21.44 11.37 3.60
C ASP A 474 -20.77 11.18 4.97
N LEU A 475 -20.87 9.98 5.55
CA LEU A 475 -20.16 9.65 6.79
C LEU A 475 -18.69 9.41 6.42
N ARG A 476 -17.80 10.26 6.92
CA ARG A 476 -16.37 10.10 6.67
C ARG A 476 -15.72 9.36 7.83
N THR A 477 -14.41 9.21 7.73
CA THR A 477 -13.57 8.44 8.66
C THR A 477 -13.83 8.71 10.15
N LEU A 478 -14.06 9.96 10.56
CA LEU A 478 -14.27 10.27 11.99
C LEU A 478 -15.66 9.82 12.44
N GLU A 479 -16.68 10.09 11.63
CA GLU A 479 -18.07 9.74 11.89
C GLU A 479 -18.24 8.21 11.90
N GLU A 480 -17.67 7.52 10.91
CA GLU A 480 -17.66 6.06 10.80
C GLU A 480 -16.99 5.41 12.00
N ALA A 481 -15.81 5.88 12.40
CA ALA A 481 -15.11 5.35 13.56
C ALA A 481 -15.95 5.51 14.84
N LYS A 482 -16.56 6.68 15.03
CA LYS A 482 -17.38 6.95 16.23
C LYS A 482 -18.65 6.11 16.27
N ILE A 483 -19.34 5.94 15.14
CA ILE A 483 -20.56 5.13 15.12
C ILE A 483 -20.24 3.65 15.36
N ALA A 484 -19.17 3.11 14.78
CA ALA A 484 -18.80 1.71 15.01
C ALA A 484 -18.31 1.47 16.45
N ASP A 485 -17.51 2.38 17.00
CA ASP A 485 -17.06 2.30 18.41
C ASP A 485 -18.22 2.43 19.41
N HIS A 486 -19.32 3.10 19.03
CA HIS A 486 -20.55 3.18 19.85
C HIS A 486 -21.12 1.79 20.14
N PHE A 487 -21.20 0.95 19.11
CA PHE A 487 -21.77 -0.39 19.20
C PHE A 487 -20.76 -1.44 19.66
N ARG A 488 -19.45 -1.17 19.52
CA ARG A 488 -18.35 -2.08 19.91
C ARG A 488 -18.40 -3.44 19.20
N VAL A 489 -19.09 -3.49 18.06
CA VAL A 489 -19.20 -4.57 17.07
C VAL A 489 -19.44 -3.89 15.71
N PRO A 490 -19.23 -4.57 14.57
CA PRO A 490 -19.63 -4.02 13.29
C PRO A 490 -21.09 -3.57 13.27
N VAL A 491 -21.36 -2.42 12.66
CA VAL A 491 -22.70 -1.83 12.53
C VAL A 491 -23.05 -1.66 11.06
N VAL A 492 -24.29 -1.97 10.70
CA VAL A 492 -24.84 -1.70 9.38
C VAL A 492 -25.61 -0.39 9.42
N VAL A 493 -25.19 0.59 8.63
CA VAL A 493 -25.90 1.87 8.44
C VAL A 493 -26.61 1.82 7.09
N THR A 494 -27.92 2.07 7.07
CA THR A 494 -28.76 1.98 5.88
C THR A 494 -29.40 3.33 5.54
N HIS A 495 -30.06 3.45 4.39
CA HIS A 495 -30.92 4.61 4.08
C HIS A 495 -30.15 5.94 4.02
N TYR A 496 -28.99 5.94 3.36
CA TYR A 496 -28.21 7.17 3.14
C TYR A 496 -28.92 8.16 2.21
N PRO A 497 -28.52 9.45 2.19
CA PRO A 497 -29.12 10.43 1.31
C PRO A 497 -28.98 10.06 -0.18
N THR A 498 -30.08 10.05 -0.92
CA THR A 498 -30.11 9.66 -2.35
C THR A 498 -29.16 10.51 -3.21
N GLU A 499 -29.04 11.80 -2.90
CA GLU A 499 -28.29 12.78 -3.68
C GLU A 499 -26.77 12.56 -3.74
N ILE A 500 -26.22 11.77 -2.82
CA ILE A 500 -24.78 11.42 -2.76
C ILE A 500 -24.51 9.97 -3.16
N MET A 501 -25.54 9.25 -3.61
CA MET A 501 -25.49 7.82 -3.92
C MET A 501 -25.49 7.59 -5.43
N GLY A 502 -24.87 6.49 -5.87
CA GLY A 502 -24.78 6.12 -7.29
C GLY A 502 -26.15 5.89 -7.95
N PHE A 503 -26.24 6.20 -9.25
CA PHE A 503 -27.47 6.23 -10.05
C PHE A 503 -28.33 4.95 -9.97
N TYR A 504 -27.69 3.80 -9.74
CA TYR A 504 -28.32 2.48 -9.67
C TYR A 504 -29.00 2.18 -8.31
N LYS A 505 -28.80 3.02 -7.28
CA LYS A 505 -29.38 2.82 -5.93
C LYS A 505 -30.80 3.45 -5.87
N PRO A 506 -31.88 2.68 -5.67
CA PRO A 506 -33.25 3.21 -5.73
C PRO A 506 -33.62 4.03 -4.50
N GLU A 507 -34.53 4.97 -4.69
CA GLU A 507 -35.16 5.72 -3.62
C GLU A 507 -36.07 4.83 -2.75
N SER A 508 -36.15 5.14 -1.46
CA SER A 508 -37.13 4.53 -0.56
C SER A 508 -38.53 5.05 -0.88
N LYS A 509 -39.50 4.13 -0.93
CA LYS A 509 -40.93 4.48 -1.11
C LYS A 509 -41.48 5.30 0.06
N GLU A 510 -40.90 5.17 1.25
CA GLU A 510 -41.33 5.91 2.45
C GLU A 510 -40.80 7.36 2.44
N ASN A 511 -39.58 7.55 1.96
CA ASN A 511 -38.91 8.84 1.92
C ASN A 511 -37.96 8.89 0.71
N PRO A 512 -38.32 9.58 -0.38
CA PRO A 512 -37.50 9.68 -1.60
C PRO A 512 -36.09 10.27 -1.38
N LYS A 513 -35.86 10.97 -0.26
CA LYS A 513 -34.53 11.48 0.10
C LYS A 513 -33.58 10.41 0.64
N GLU A 514 -34.06 9.20 0.91
CA GLU A 514 -33.28 8.05 1.38
C GLU A 514 -33.12 7.02 0.26
N ALA A 515 -31.90 6.58 -0.02
CA ALA A 515 -31.62 5.48 -0.94
C ALA A 515 -31.63 4.13 -0.21
N LEU A 516 -32.11 3.07 -0.87
CA LEU A 516 -32.08 1.71 -0.36
C LEU A 516 -30.69 1.08 -0.48
N CYS A 517 -29.74 1.60 0.28
CA CYS A 517 -28.36 1.15 0.36
C CYS A 517 -27.91 0.94 1.81
N PHE A 518 -26.74 0.34 1.97
CA PHE A 518 -26.10 0.15 3.26
C PHE A 518 -24.58 0.13 3.16
N ASP A 519 -23.95 0.52 4.27
CA ASP A 519 -22.54 0.26 4.55
C ASP A 519 -22.43 -0.54 5.85
N MET A 520 -21.50 -1.48 5.91
CA MET A 520 -21.10 -2.13 7.16
C MET A 520 -19.76 -1.56 7.62
N ILE A 521 -19.76 -1.02 8.83
CA ILE A 521 -18.65 -0.27 9.39
C ILE A 521 -18.03 -1.09 10.52
N ALA A 522 -16.73 -1.40 10.39
CA ALA A 522 -15.96 -2.10 11.40
C ALA A 522 -15.51 -1.15 12.53
N PRO A 523 -15.52 -1.63 13.80
CA PRO A 523 -15.05 -0.86 14.96
C PRO A 523 -13.52 -0.68 14.94
N GLU A 524 -12.97 -0.07 15.98
CA GLU A 524 -11.51 0.12 16.16
C GLU A 524 -10.90 1.05 15.09
N GLY A 525 -11.72 1.92 14.50
CA GLY A 525 -11.30 2.91 13.51
C GLY A 525 -11.03 2.37 12.10
N TYR A 526 -11.37 1.11 11.80
CA TYR A 526 -11.21 0.52 10.46
C TYR A 526 -12.25 1.00 9.44
N CYS A 527 -13.42 1.44 9.92
CA CYS A 527 -14.49 2.05 9.12
C CYS A 527 -15.13 1.06 8.13
N GLU A 528 -15.75 1.55 7.05
CA GLU A 528 -16.45 0.72 6.06
C GLU A 528 -15.63 -0.48 5.56
N ILE A 529 -16.21 -1.67 5.65
CA ILE A 529 -15.67 -2.93 5.14
C ILE A 529 -16.56 -3.58 4.06
N VAL A 530 -17.85 -3.22 4.02
CA VAL A 530 -18.82 -3.68 3.01
C VAL A 530 -19.68 -2.50 2.59
N GLY A 531 -19.91 -2.34 1.29
CA GLY A 531 -20.87 -1.38 0.74
C GLY A 531 -21.83 -2.10 -0.21
N GLY A 532 -23.13 -1.80 -0.13
CA GLY A 532 -24.13 -2.52 -0.92
C GLY A 532 -25.45 -1.78 -1.07
N SER A 533 -26.33 -2.31 -1.92
CA SER A 533 -27.66 -1.76 -2.12
C SER A 533 -28.64 -2.75 -2.72
N GLN A 534 -29.92 -2.44 -2.59
CA GLN A 534 -30.90 -2.90 -3.54
C GLN A 534 -30.68 -2.16 -4.88
N ARG A 535 -31.07 -2.76 -6.00
CA ARG A 535 -30.88 -2.17 -7.34
C ARG A 535 -32.16 -1.52 -7.85
N SER A 536 -32.01 -0.41 -8.57
CA SER A 536 -33.14 0.32 -9.15
C SER A 536 -33.74 -0.45 -10.32
N LEU A 537 -35.07 -0.46 -10.40
CA LEU A 537 -35.80 -1.00 -11.56
C LEU A 537 -36.36 0.12 -12.45
N ASP A 538 -36.18 1.38 -12.06
CA ASP A 538 -36.69 2.55 -12.78
C ASP A 538 -35.64 3.08 -13.78
N VAL A 539 -35.80 2.68 -15.03
CA VAL A 539 -34.94 3.13 -16.15
C VAL A 539 -34.99 4.64 -16.34
N LYS A 540 -36.14 5.29 -16.11
CA LYS A 540 -36.28 6.73 -16.32
C LYS A 540 -35.49 7.51 -15.28
N ASP A 541 -35.55 7.09 -14.02
CA ASP A 541 -34.75 7.68 -12.95
C ASP A 541 -33.25 7.46 -13.16
N MET A 542 -32.83 6.22 -13.46
CA MET A 542 -31.43 5.91 -13.73
C MET A 542 -30.87 6.76 -14.88
N ALA A 543 -31.59 6.84 -16.00
CA ALA A 543 -31.19 7.66 -17.15
C ALA A 543 -31.17 9.17 -16.82
N LYS A 544 -32.04 9.65 -15.94
CA LYS A 544 -32.03 11.04 -15.47
C LYS A 544 -30.79 11.32 -14.60
N ARG A 545 -30.42 10.40 -13.72
CA ARG A 545 -29.26 10.53 -12.82
C ARG A 545 -27.94 10.42 -13.56
N LEU A 546 -27.81 9.48 -14.51
CA LEU A 546 -26.66 9.40 -15.42
C LEU A 546 -26.42 10.72 -16.17
N ARG A 547 -27.46 11.31 -16.76
CA ARG A 547 -27.36 12.63 -17.43
C ARG A 547 -26.91 13.74 -16.48
N LYS A 548 -27.36 13.70 -15.21
CA LYS A 548 -26.95 14.68 -14.19
C LYS A 548 -25.46 14.52 -13.82
N GLU A 549 -24.94 13.30 -13.89
CA GLU A 549 -23.53 12.98 -13.65
C GLU A 549 -22.64 13.23 -14.90
N GLY A 550 -23.24 13.57 -16.05
CA GLY A 550 -22.54 13.87 -17.30
C GLY A 550 -22.31 12.68 -18.22
N GLU A 551 -22.96 11.54 -17.92
CA GLU A 551 -22.87 10.30 -18.71
C GLU A 551 -23.95 10.26 -19.80
N ASP A 552 -23.67 9.55 -20.91
CA ASP A 552 -24.69 9.23 -21.93
C ASP A 552 -25.42 7.94 -21.54
N PRO A 553 -26.73 7.98 -21.24
CA PRO A 553 -27.50 6.76 -20.96
C PRO A 553 -27.45 5.70 -22.07
N ASN A 554 -27.16 6.08 -23.32
CA ASN A 554 -27.04 5.12 -24.42
C ASN A 554 -25.89 4.11 -24.20
N ASP A 555 -24.84 4.49 -23.48
CA ASP A 555 -23.73 3.59 -23.14
C ASP A 555 -24.15 2.47 -22.16
N TYR A 556 -25.30 2.65 -21.51
CA TYR A 556 -25.88 1.74 -20.52
C TYR A 556 -27.14 1.03 -21.06
N GLU A 557 -27.38 1.03 -22.37
CA GLU A 557 -28.60 0.46 -22.96
C GLU A 557 -28.76 -1.04 -22.64
N TRP A 558 -27.67 -1.81 -22.69
CA TRP A 558 -27.66 -3.21 -22.28
C TRP A 558 -28.03 -3.41 -20.81
N TYR A 559 -27.68 -2.45 -19.95
CA TYR A 559 -28.00 -2.47 -18.53
C TYR A 559 -29.47 -2.12 -18.29
N PHE A 560 -30.06 -1.27 -19.14
CA PHE A 560 -31.50 -0.99 -19.15
C PHE A 560 -32.32 -2.15 -19.70
N ASP A 561 -31.78 -2.97 -20.61
CA ASP A 561 -32.44 -4.19 -21.10
C ASP A 561 -32.75 -5.17 -19.97
N LEU A 562 -31.93 -5.19 -18.91
CA LEU A 562 -32.17 -5.97 -17.68
C LEU A 562 -33.51 -5.59 -17.01
N ARG A 563 -34.01 -4.38 -17.25
CA ARG A 563 -35.30 -3.89 -16.72
C ARG A 563 -36.44 -4.06 -17.72
N ARG A 564 -36.14 -4.34 -18.99
CA ARG A 564 -37.14 -4.56 -20.06
C ARG A 564 -37.52 -6.02 -20.17
N TYR A 565 -36.55 -6.93 -20.02
CA TYR A 565 -36.76 -8.37 -20.25
C TYR A 565 -36.72 -9.16 -18.94
N GLY A 566 -37.86 -9.24 -18.25
CA GLY A 566 -38.02 -10.10 -17.08
C GLY A 566 -37.47 -9.54 -15.77
N SER A 567 -37.50 -8.21 -15.59
CA SER A 567 -36.99 -7.51 -14.39
C SER A 567 -37.53 -8.07 -13.06
N VAL A 568 -36.64 -8.17 -12.07
CA VAL A 568 -36.95 -8.65 -10.70
C VAL A 568 -36.28 -7.76 -9.66
N PRO A 569 -36.82 -7.64 -8.43
CA PRO A 569 -36.06 -7.06 -7.32
C PRO A 569 -34.77 -7.85 -7.11
N HIS A 570 -33.64 -7.18 -6.96
CA HIS A 570 -32.35 -7.81 -6.67
C HIS A 570 -31.48 -6.85 -5.88
N SER A 571 -30.49 -7.41 -5.18
CA SER A 571 -29.57 -6.67 -4.33
C SER A 571 -28.19 -7.32 -4.34
N GLY A 572 -27.18 -6.54 -4.03
CA GLY A 572 -25.81 -7.01 -3.89
C GLY A 572 -24.94 -6.10 -3.05
N TYR A 573 -23.71 -6.53 -2.84
CA TYR A 573 -22.69 -5.78 -2.11
C TYR A 573 -21.28 -6.17 -2.54
N GLY A 574 -20.32 -5.30 -2.24
CA GLY A 574 -18.89 -5.58 -2.32
C GLY A 574 -18.23 -5.49 -0.95
N LEU A 575 -17.45 -6.50 -0.60
CA LEU A 575 -16.60 -6.59 0.59
C LEU A 575 -15.15 -6.31 0.21
N GLY A 576 -14.54 -5.30 0.86
CA GLY A 576 -13.13 -4.96 0.66
C GLY A 576 -12.21 -5.94 1.40
N VAL A 577 -11.64 -6.92 0.70
CA VAL A 577 -10.92 -8.04 1.31
C VAL A 577 -9.73 -7.57 2.15
N GLU A 578 -8.93 -6.63 1.66
CA GLU A 578 -7.81 -6.08 2.42
C GLU A 578 -8.25 -5.29 3.65
N ARG A 579 -9.41 -4.61 3.62
CA ARG A 579 -9.93 -3.89 4.79
C ARG A 579 -10.37 -4.88 5.87
N VAL A 580 -11.05 -5.96 5.50
CA VAL A 580 -11.43 -7.04 6.43
C VAL A 580 -10.19 -7.72 7.03
N ILE A 581 -9.18 -8.04 6.21
CA ILE A 581 -7.91 -8.61 6.72
C ILE A 581 -7.22 -7.63 7.67
N ALA A 582 -7.14 -6.35 7.31
CA ALA A 582 -6.51 -5.33 8.15
C ALA A 582 -7.20 -5.25 9.53
N TRP A 583 -8.53 -5.25 9.55
CA TRP A 583 -9.32 -5.23 10.78
C TRP A 583 -9.14 -6.50 11.62
N ILE A 584 -9.26 -7.68 11.01
CA ILE A 584 -9.10 -8.97 11.71
C ILE A 584 -7.69 -9.08 12.30
N CYS A 585 -6.67 -8.66 11.55
CA CYS A 585 -5.27 -8.74 11.96
C CYS A 585 -4.82 -7.61 12.90
N GLY A 586 -5.60 -6.53 13.05
CA GLY A 586 -5.19 -5.36 13.83
C GLY A 586 -4.03 -4.57 13.17
N LEU A 587 -4.08 -4.37 11.85
CA LEU A 587 -3.00 -3.71 11.10
C LEU A 587 -3.16 -2.18 11.06
N ASP A 588 -2.08 -1.46 11.37
CA ASP A 588 -2.02 0.00 11.23
C ASP A 588 -2.13 0.50 9.78
N ASN A 589 -1.82 -0.36 8.81
CA ASN A 589 -1.76 -0.02 7.40
C ASN A 589 -2.27 -1.15 6.50
N ILE A 590 -3.24 -0.83 5.63
CA ILE A 590 -3.83 -1.77 4.67
C ILE A 590 -2.80 -2.39 3.72
N LYS A 591 -1.69 -1.71 3.47
CA LYS A 591 -0.57 -2.20 2.65
C LYS A 591 0.01 -3.52 3.15
N ASP A 592 -0.14 -3.82 4.45
CA ASP A 592 0.33 -5.08 5.02
C ASP A 592 -0.62 -6.25 4.74
N ALA A 593 -1.90 -5.99 4.42
CA ALA A 593 -2.93 -6.99 4.15
C ALA A 593 -2.84 -7.64 2.75
N ILE A 594 -1.97 -7.11 1.87
CA ILE A 594 -1.74 -7.61 0.51
C ILE A 594 -0.25 -7.92 0.28
N PRO A 595 0.12 -8.91 -0.56
CA PRO A 595 1.52 -9.27 -0.75
C PRO A 595 2.39 -8.11 -1.28
N PHE A 596 1.93 -7.44 -2.33
CA PHE A 596 2.64 -6.33 -2.98
C PHE A 596 1.69 -5.16 -3.23
N PRO A 597 1.58 -4.21 -2.30
CA PRO A 597 0.59 -3.14 -2.40
C PRO A 597 0.85 -2.20 -3.58
N ARG A 598 -0.22 -1.76 -4.25
CA ARG A 598 -0.20 -0.65 -5.20
C ARG A 598 -0.90 0.55 -4.60
N THR A 599 -0.26 1.71 -4.72
CA THR A 599 -0.80 3.00 -4.30
C THR A 599 -0.32 4.07 -5.28
N MET A 600 -0.87 5.28 -5.21
CA MET A 600 -0.42 6.41 -6.04
C MET A 600 1.11 6.64 -5.98
N THR A 601 1.78 6.34 -4.86
CA THR A 601 3.22 6.53 -4.70
C THR A 601 4.05 5.24 -4.81
N ARG A 602 3.42 4.08 -5.08
CA ARG A 602 4.11 2.77 -5.11
C ARG A 602 3.58 1.86 -6.20
N LYS A 603 4.44 1.56 -7.17
CA LYS A 603 4.19 0.64 -8.30
C LYS A 603 5.22 -0.48 -8.46
N THR A 604 6.25 -0.51 -7.62
CA THR A 604 7.34 -1.51 -7.68
C THR A 604 7.53 -2.23 -6.34
N PRO A 605 7.99 -3.50 -6.36
CA PRO A 605 8.46 -4.24 -5.18
C PRO A 605 9.72 -3.70 -4.51
#